data_AF-A0AAD7MQU1-F1
#
_entry.id   AF-A0AAD7MQU1-F1
#
_cell.length_a   1.000
_cell.length_b   1.000
_cell.length_c   1.000
_cell.angle_alpha   90.00
_cell.angle_beta   90.00
_cell.angle_gamma   90.00
#
_symmetry.space_group_name_H-M   'P 1'
#
loop_
_entity.id
_entity.type
_entity.pdbx_description
1 polymer ?
#
loop_
_entity_poly.entity_id
_entity_poly.type
_entity_poly.pdbx_seq_one_letter_code
_entity_poly.pdbx_strand_id
1 'polypeptide(L)'
;EKPDSGLRYLIGFLRTQGHRVQRRRVFSAVHHVDRLGRTLCRCATIPWTKYYVSRPNAMWHLDGHHKLILWGFVIHGIVDGYLRMVSHYIRASLLWLQVSLTD
;
A
#
# COMPACT_ATOMS: atom_id res chain seq x y z
N GLU A 1 -7.25 -11.35 -20.27
CA GLU A 1 -7.94 -10.69 -19.13
C GLU A 1 -7.33 -11.16 -17.82
N LYS A 2 -7.22 -10.30 -16.80
CA LYS A 2 -6.65 -10.65 -15.48
C LYS A 2 -7.80 -11.06 -14.53
N PRO A 3 -8.03 -12.35 -14.26
CA PRO A 3 -9.09 -12.80 -13.35
C PRO A 3 -8.90 -12.34 -11.90
N ASP A 4 -7.67 -11.96 -11.51
CA ASP A 4 -7.33 -11.53 -10.14
C ASP A 4 -7.50 -10.02 -9.90
N SER A 5 -8.00 -9.27 -10.87
CA SER A 5 -8.10 -7.81 -10.82
C SER A 5 -9.19 -7.27 -9.87
N GLY A 6 -9.92 -8.17 -9.21
CA GLY A 6 -10.86 -7.84 -8.14
C GLY A 6 -12.19 -7.23 -8.62
N LEU A 7 -13.13 -7.13 -7.68
CA LEU A 7 -14.52 -6.72 -7.96
C LEU A 7 -14.64 -5.35 -8.65
N ARG A 8 -13.71 -4.45 -8.40
CA ARG A 8 -13.73 -3.09 -8.96
C ARG A 8 -13.45 -3.10 -10.47
N TYR A 9 -12.56 -3.98 -10.92
CA TYR A 9 -12.25 -4.15 -12.33
C TYR A 9 -13.41 -4.80 -13.08
N LEU A 10 -14.02 -5.84 -12.49
CA LEU A 10 -15.22 -6.50 -13.04
C LEU A 10 -16.39 -5.53 -13.20
N ILE A 11 -16.64 -4.67 -12.22
CA ILE A 11 -17.68 -3.63 -12.32
C ILE A 11 -17.33 -2.62 -13.43
N GLY A 12 -16.06 -2.24 -13.57
CA GLY A 12 -15.59 -1.39 -14.65
C GLY A 12 -15.85 -2.01 -16.03
N PHE A 13 -15.50 -3.28 -16.20
CA PHE A 13 -15.74 -4.05 -17.42
C PHE A 13 -17.23 -4.16 -17.76
N LEU A 14 -18.09 -4.50 -16.79
CA LEU A 14 -19.53 -4.54 -17.01
C LEU A 14 -20.09 -3.19 -17.45
N ARG A 15 -19.53 -2.08 -16.93
CA ARG A 15 -19.92 -0.72 -17.35
C ARG A 15 -19.48 -0.40 -18.77
N THR A 16 -18.31 -0.85 -19.23
CA THR A 16 -17.88 -0.64 -20.62
C THR A 16 -18.74 -1.44 -21.60
N GLN A 17 -19.25 -2.60 -21.17
CA GLN A 17 -20.24 -3.39 -21.91
C GLN A 17 -21.68 -2.83 -21.81
N GLY A 18 -21.88 -1.67 -21.18
CA GLY A 18 -23.20 -1.03 -21.06
C GLY A 18 -24.07 -1.55 -19.91
N HIS A 19 -23.60 -2.52 -19.13
CA HIS A 19 -24.34 -3.08 -18.00
C HIS A 19 -24.10 -2.28 -16.71
N ARG A 20 -25.10 -1.50 -16.29
CA ARG A 20 -25.12 -0.83 -14.98
C ARG A 20 -25.76 -1.69 -13.90
N VAL A 21 -25.00 -2.66 -13.39
CA VAL A 21 -25.45 -3.55 -12.31
C VAL A 21 -25.02 -3.02 -10.94
N GLN A 22 -25.89 -3.17 -9.93
CA GLN A 22 -25.56 -2.82 -8.55
C GLN A 22 -24.39 -3.66 -8.02
N ARG A 23 -23.44 -3.03 -7.33
CA ARG A 23 -22.25 -3.67 -6.74
C ARG A 23 -22.59 -4.92 -5.93
N ARG A 24 -23.68 -4.88 -5.14
CA ARG A 24 -24.14 -6.02 -4.33
C ARG A 24 -24.48 -7.26 -5.18
N ARG A 25 -25.09 -7.09 -6.35
CA ARG A 25 -25.49 -8.20 -7.23
C ARG A 25 -24.26 -8.83 -7.90
N VAL A 26 -23.34 -8.00 -8.36
CA VAL A 26 -22.06 -8.46 -8.91
C VAL A 26 -21.27 -9.22 -7.84
N PHE A 27 -21.20 -8.68 -6.63
CA PHE A 27 -20.55 -9.35 -5.49
C PHE A 27 -21.19 -10.69 -5.17
N SER A 28 -22.51 -10.78 -5.09
CA SER A 28 -23.21 -12.04 -4.81
C SER A 28 -22.99 -13.07 -5.91
N ALA A 29 -22.98 -12.66 -7.18
CA ALA A 29 -22.73 -13.55 -8.32
C ALA A 29 -21.28 -14.09 -8.29
N VAL A 30 -20.30 -13.20 -8.12
CA VAL A 30 -18.89 -13.59 -7.98
C VAL A 30 -18.71 -14.49 -6.76
N HIS A 31 -19.32 -14.16 -5.63
CA HIS A 31 -19.25 -14.99 -4.41
C HIS A 31 -19.89 -16.36 -4.58
N HIS A 32 -20.92 -16.47 -5.42
CA HIS A 32 -21.57 -17.74 -5.70
C HIS A 32 -20.68 -18.63 -6.58
N VAL A 33 -20.06 -18.05 -7.61
CA VAL A 33 -19.16 -18.75 -8.53
C VAL A 33 -17.82 -19.08 -7.88
N ASP A 34 -17.29 -18.17 -7.08
CA ASP A 34 -15.93 -18.23 -6.51
C ASP A 34 -15.92 -18.52 -4.99
N ARG A 35 -16.71 -19.50 -4.55
CA ARG A 35 -16.63 -19.97 -3.15
C ARG A 35 -15.25 -20.53 -2.84
N LEU A 36 -14.69 -21.31 -3.78
CA LEU A 36 -13.41 -22.01 -3.60
C LEU A 36 -12.21 -21.06 -3.63
N GLY A 37 -12.13 -20.11 -4.57
CA GLY A 37 -10.99 -19.19 -4.68
C GLY A 37 -10.88 -18.24 -3.49
N ARG A 38 -11.99 -17.87 -2.84
CA ARG A 38 -11.94 -17.15 -1.55
C ARG A 38 -11.34 -17.97 -0.41
N THR A 39 -11.72 -19.24 -0.29
CA THR A 39 -11.11 -20.14 0.70
C THR A 39 -9.63 -20.30 0.43
N LEU A 40 -9.24 -20.52 -0.83
CA LEU A 40 -7.83 -20.66 -1.21
C LEU A 40 -7.04 -19.37 -0.97
N CYS A 41 -7.57 -18.18 -1.30
CA CYS A 41 -6.93 -16.90 -0.99
C CYS A 41 -6.84 -16.62 0.52
N ARG A 42 -7.84 -17.05 1.32
CA ARG A 42 -7.82 -16.91 2.78
C ARG A 42 -6.84 -17.92 3.42
N CYS A 43 -6.70 -19.11 2.85
CA CYS A 43 -5.72 -20.11 3.23
C CYS A 43 -4.31 -19.75 2.75
N ALA A 44 -4.18 -19.05 1.63
CA ALA A 44 -2.96 -18.38 1.16
C ALA A 44 -2.70 -17.08 1.94
N THR A 45 -2.94 -17.11 3.25
CA THR A 45 -2.37 -16.11 4.14
C THR A 45 -0.87 -16.26 4.00
N ILE A 46 -0.25 -15.29 3.32
CA ILE A 46 1.21 -15.19 3.21
C ILE A 46 1.75 -15.37 4.63
N PRO A 47 2.59 -16.38 4.90
CA PRO A 47 3.13 -16.59 6.23
C PRO A 47 3.91 -15.32 6.57
N TRP A 48 3.37 -14.53 7.49
CA TRP A 48 4.04 -13.34 7.99
C TRP A 48 5.24 -13.81 8.80
N THR A 49 6.39 -13.94 8.14
CA THR A 49 7.66 -14.10 8.85
C THR A 49 7.81 -12.89 9.77
N LYS A 50 7.90 -13.12 11.08
CA LYS A 50 8.19 -12.05 12.04
C LYS A 50 9.52 -11.43 11.62
N TYR A 51 9.49 -10.17 11.23
CA TYR A 51 10.67 -9.41 10.87
C TYR A 51 11.64 -9.36 12.05
N TYR A 52 12.80 -10.00 11.89
CA TYR A 52 13.85 -10.10 12.89
C TYR A 52 15.17 -9.62 12.29
N VAL A 53 15.75 -8.62 12.94
CA VAL A 53 17.11 -8.14 12.66
C VAL A 53 18.00 -8.73 13.75
N SER A 54 19.22 -9.15 13.42
CA SER A 54 20.08 -9.87 14.37
C SER A 54 20.85 -8.96 15.33
N ARG A 55 21.07 -7.68 14.97
CA ARG A 55 21.94 -6.74 15.72
C ARG A 55 21.43 -5.30 15.61
N PRO A 56 21.61 -4.45 16.66
CA PRO A 56 21.43 -3.00 16.54
C PRO A 56 22.24 -2.42 15.38
N ASN A 57 21.69 -1.42 14.68
CA ASN A 57 22.32 -0.75 13.52
C ASN A 57 22.58 -1.64 12.29
N ALA A 58 22.07 -2.87 12.24
CA ALA A 58 22.20 -3.71 11.04
C ALA A 58 21.23 -3.32 9.92
N MET A 59 20.12 -2.65 10.25
CA MET A 59 19.18 -2.11 9.26
C MET A 59 18.46 -0.88 9.82
N TRP A 60 18.38 0.18 9.03
CA TRP A 60 17.62 1.38 9.34
C TRP A 60 16.44 1.52 8.37
N HIS A 61 15.27 1.83 8.91
CA HIS A 61 14.08 2.13 8.13
C HIS A 61 13.92 3.64 8.04
N LEU A 62 13.83 4.18 6.83
CA LEU A 62 13.54 5.59 6.57
C LEU A 62 12.15 5.69 5.94
N ASP A 63 11.23 6.40 6.58
CA ASP A 63 9.88 6.62 6.06
C ASP A 63 9.53 8.12 6.02
N GLY A 64 8.82 8.53 4.97
CA GLY A 64 8.42 9.90 4.70
C GLY A 64 6.95 10.13 5.01
N HIS A 65 6.66 10.98 5.99
CA HIS A 65 5.30 11.39 6.30
C HIS A 65 4.92 12.66 5.51
N HIS A 66 4.18 12.47 4.42
CA HIS A 66 3.82 13.53 3.46
C HIS A 66 2.47 14.23 3.69
N LYS A 67 1.72 13.95 4.77
CA LYS A 67 0.38 14.57 4.94
C LYS A 67 0.43 16.09 5.12
N LEU A 68 1.59 16.64 5.51
CA LEU A 68 1.78 18.08 5.70
C LEU A 68 2.40 18.76 4.48
N ILE A 69 2.44 18.09 3.32
CA ILE A 69 3.05 18.65 2.11
C ILE A 69 2.34 19.91 1.61
N LEU A 70 1.02 20.03 1.82
CA LEU A 70 0.25 21.25 1.52
C LEU A 70 0.75 22.48 2.31
N TRP A 71 1.41 22.26 3.43
CA TRP A 71 1.97 23.29 4.30
C TRP A 71 3.50 23.41 4.13
N GLY A 72 4.07 22.74 3.13
CA GLY A 72 5.52 22.75 2.84
C GLY A 72 6.35 21.86 3.78
N PHE A 73 5.72 20.98 4.56
CA PHE A 73 6.42 20.11 5.50
C PHE A 73 6.39 18.65 5.07
N VAL A 74 7.58 18.02 5.06
CA VAL A 74 7.74 16.58 4.99
C VAL A 74 8.58 16.13 6.19
N ILE A 75 8.03 15.21 6.97
CA ILE A 75 8.74 14.66 8.14
C ILE A 75 9.31 13.31 7.72
N HIS A 76 10.63 13.17 7.76
CA HIS A 76 11.27 11.87 7.56
C HIS A 76 11.67 11.30 8.91
N GLY A 77 11.20 10.08 9.21
CA GLY A 77 11.56 9.36 10.42
C GLY A 77 12.55 8.24 10.10
N ILE A 78 13.59 8.10 10.92
CA ILE A 78 14.54 6.99 10.87
C ILE A 78 14.32 6.10 12.10
N VAL A 79 14.12 4.81 11.86
CA VAL A 79 13.87 3.79 12.90
C VAL A 79 14.91 2.67 12.77
N ASP A 80 15.57 2.31 13.86
CA ASP A 80 16.45 1.14 13.90
C ASP A 80 15.62 -0.16 13.84
N GLY A 81 15.92 -1.05 12.91
CA GLY A 81 15.15 -2.27 12.66
C GLY A 81 15.26 -3.34 13.75
N TYR A 82 16.30 -3.28 14.59
CA TYR A 82 16.50 -4.19 15.71
C TYR A 82 15.75 -3.72 16.95
N LEU A 83 16.01 -2.49 17.40
CA LEU A 83 15.38 -1.92 18.59
C LEU A 83 13.95 -1.44 18.33
N ARG A 84 13.57 -1.22 17.06
CA ARG A 84 12.30 -0.59 16.65
C ARG A 84 12.07 0.75 17.33
N MET A 85 13.15 1.40 17.76
CA MET A 85 13.14 2.72 18.37
C MET A 85 13.33 3.77 17.28
N VAL A 86 12.61 4.88 17.39
CA VAL A 86 12.81 6.02 16.52
C VAL A 86 14.15 6.65 16.88
N SER A 87 15.11 6.54 15.98
CA SER A 87 16.47 7.02 16.18
C SER A 87 16.61 8.50 15.85
N HIS A 88 15.86 9.00 14.85
CA HIS A 88 15.95 10.41 14.45
C HIS A 88 14.73 10.87 13.65
N TYR A 89 14.36 12.15 13.79
CA TYR A 89 13.44 12.82 12.87
C TYR A 89 14.20 13.88 12.08
N ILE A 90 14.23 13.74 10.77
CA ILE A 90 14.77 14.76 9.87
C ILE A 90 13.57 15.57 9.37
N ARG A 91 13.50 16.84 9.82
CA ARG A 91 12.57 17.80 9.25
C ARG A 91 13.10 18.22 7.88
N ALA A 92 12.46 17.77 6.81
CA ALA A 92 12.72 18.27 5.47
C ALA A 92 11.63 19.30 5.11
N SER A 93 11.97 20.59 5.18
CA SER A 93 11.15 21.65 4.56
C SER A 93 11.49 21.68 3.07
N LEU A 94 10.66 21.05 2.24
CA LEU A 94 10.82 21.06 0.80
C LEU A 94 9.85 22.07 0.20
N LEU A 95 10.31 23.31 0.14
CA LEU A 95 9.78 24.30 -0.81
C LEU A 95 10.86 24.79 -1.80
N TRP A 96 12.08 24.22 -1.81
CA TRP A 96 13.22 24.82 -2.54
C TRP A 96 14.19 23.89 -3.31
N LEU A 97 13.93 22.59 -3.50
CA LEU A 97 14.81 21.74 -4.35
C LEU A 97 14.41 21.70 -5.83
N GLN A 98 13.60 22.65 -6.29
CA GLN A 98 13.30 22.83 -7.71
C GLN A 98 14.07 23.99 -8.37
N VAL A 99 14.95 24.70 -7.63
CA VAL A 99 15.73 25.85 -8.16
C VAL A 99 17.24 25.59 -8.23
N SER A 100 17.76 24.45 -7.76
CA SER A 100 19.22 24.21 -7.72
C SER A 100 19.73 22.97 -8.46
N LEU A 101 18.90 22.33 -9.29
CA LEU A 101 19.32 21.23 -10.17
C LEU A 101 18.82 21.42 -11.61
N THR A 102 18.80 22.68 -12.04
CA THR A 102 18.88 23.07 -13.46
C THR A 102 20.17 23.88 -13.62
N ASP A 103 21.27 23.15 -13.74
CA ASP A 103 22.26 23.42 -14.78
C ASP A 103 22.01 22.42 -15.91
#